data_AF-X0QNR2-F1
#
_entry.id   AF-X0QNR2-F1
#
_cell.length_a   1.000
_cell.length_b   1.000
_cell.length_c   1.000
_cell.angle_alpha   90.00
_cell.angle_beta   90.00
_cell.angle_gamma   90.00
#
_symmetry.space_group_name_H-M   'P 1'
#
loop_
_entity.id
_entity.type
_entity.pdbx_description
1 polymer ?
#
loop_
_entity_poly.entity_id
_entity_poly.type
_entity_poly.pdbx_seq_one_letter_code
_entity_poly.pdbx_strand_id
1 'polypeptide(L)'
;MVRAERITNEYRKQIEERGIKCKLIFVVPDYYEERPKPCMDGWGKIFLTVAPDGTALPCHAARQMPIQFPNVRHTPLSDIWYESASFNQFRGDDWMPDMCQSCPDKERDYGGCRCQAFMLTGDAKNADPVCGKSPYHYLIEEARINSETPVPFEELRFRNPKNSKSLSNKQLNKDKLIPTRMVTGEI
;
A
#
# COMPACT_ATOMS: atom_id res chain seq x y z
N MET A 1 6.24 -15.90 -11.28
CA MET A 1 6.29 -16.55 -9.95
C MET A 1 7.12 -17.84 -9.91
N VAL A 2 6.78 -18.90 -10.65
CA VAL A 2 7.50 -20.20 -10.65
C VAL A 2 9.02 -20.05 -10.85
N ARG A 3 9.45 -19.22 -11.80
CA ARG A 3 10.87 -18.93 -12.03
C ARG A 3 11.57 -18.34 -10.80
N ALA A 4 10.95 -17.36 -10.13
CA ALA A 4 11.54 -16.66 -8.99
C ALA A 4 11.64 -17.56 -7.75
N GLU A 5 10.63 -18.40 -7.53
CA GLU A 5 10.64 -19.39 -6.46
C GLU A 5 11.73 -20.45 -6.69
N ARG A 6 11.83 -20.99 -7.91
CA ARG A 6 12.91 -21.92 -8.29
C ARG A 6 14.29 -21.34 -7.99
N ILE A 7 14.55 -20.10 -8.45
CA ILE A 7 15.82 -19.41 -8.20
C ILE A 7 16.07 -19.24 -6.70
N THR A 8 15.06 -18.84 -5.93
CA THR A 8 15.20 -18.69 -4.47
C THR A 8 15.60 -20.01 -3.81
N ASN A 9 15.00 -21.13 -4.23
CA ASN A 9 15.33 -22.45 -3.70
C ASN A 9 16.75 -22.91 -4.10
N GLU A 10 17.21 -22.59 -5.30
CA GLU A 10 18.61 -22.82 -5.71
C GLU A 10 19.59 -22.08 -4.80
N TYR A 11 19.35 -20.80 -4.51
CA TYR A 11 20.22 -20.02 -3.61
C TYR A 11 20.15 -20.50 -2.15
N ARG A 12 18.99 -20.96 -1.67
CA ARG A 12 18.88 -21.57 -0.33
C ARG A 12 19.81 -22.77 -0.18
N LYS A 13 19.82 -23.66 -1.18
CA LYS A 13 20.71 -24.83 -1.22
C LYS A 13 22.19 -24.41 -1.19
N GLN A 14 22.57 -23.43 -2.00
CA GLN A 14 23.96 -22.93 -2.02
C GLN A 14 24.39 -22.30 -0.69
N ILE A 15 23.50 -21.58 -0.01
CA ILE A 15 23.75 -20.97 1.30
C ILE A 15 24.01 -22.06 2.35
N GLU A 16 23.20 -23.12 2.34
CA GLU A 16 23.32 -24.27 3.22
C GLU A 16 24.62 -25.05 2.98
N GLU A 17 24.92 -25.40 1.72
CA GLU A 17 26.15 -26.10 1.32
C GLU A 17 27.43 -25.34 1.73
N ARG A 18 27.37 -24.01 1.75
CA ARG A 18 28.50 -23.15 2.15
C ARG A 18 28.56 -22.89 3.66
N GLY A 19 27.64 -23.45 4.45
CA GLY A 19 27.57 -23.23 5.90
C GLY A 19 27.30 -21.77 6.29
N ILE A 20 26.70 -20.97 5.39
CA ILE A 20 26.43 -19.55 5.64
C ILE A 20 25.17 -19.45 6.50
N LYS A 21 25.27 -18.81 7.67
CA LYS A 21 24.13 -18.54 8.56
C LYS A 21 23.26 -17.38 8.04
N CYS A 22 22.61 -17.59 6.89
CA CYS A 22 21.70 -16.63 6.27
C CYS A 22 20.37 -17.32 5.94
N LYS A 23 19.24 -16.64 6.20
CA LYS A 23 17.92 -17.12 5.81
C LYS A 23 17.42 -16.32 4.62
N LEU A 24 17.14 -17.00 3.51
CA LEU A 24 16.53 -16.39 2.33
C LEU A 24 15.00 -16.56 2.38
N ILE A 25 14.28 -15.45 2.55
CA ILE A 25 12.81 -15.44 2.59
C ILE A 25 12.30 -14.98 1.23
N PHE A 26 11.40 -15.78 0.63
CA PHE A 26 10.71 -15.43 -0.60
C PHE A 26 9.35 -14.86 -0.23
N VAL A 27 9.13 -13.58 -0.53
CA VAL A 27 7.87 -12.89 -0.26
C VAL A 27 7.21 -12.58 -1.60
N VAL A 28 6.00 -13.12 -1.80
CA VAL A 28 5.21 -12.87 -3.01
C VAL A 28 4.63 -11.46 -2.92
N PRO A 29 4.87 -10.59 -3.91
CA PRO A 29 4.21 -9.29 -3.97
C PRO A 29 2.70 -9.48 -4.11
N ASP A 30 1.90 -8.68 -3.40
CA ASP A 30 0.43 -8.79 -3.44
C ASP A 30 -0.13 -8.66 -4.86
N TYR A 31 0.59 -7.97 -5.74
CA TYR A 31 0.23 -7.83 -7.15
C TYR A 31 0.16 -9.18 -7.86
N TYR A 32 0.79 -10.25 -7.36
CA TYR A 32 0.75 -11.60 -7.93
C TYR A 32 -0.38 -12.49 -7.36
N GLU A 33 -1.20 -11.98 -6.44
CA GLU A 33 -2.35 -12.67 -5.85
C GLU A 33 -3.63 -12.42 -6.68
N GLU A 34 -4.65 -13.27 -6.52
CA GLU A 34 -5.98 -13.08 -7.16
C GLU A 34 -7.01 -12.41 -6.24
N ARG A 35 -6.76 -12.45 -4.94
CA ARG A 35 -7.59 -11.84 -3.89
C ARG A 35 -6.70 -11.04 -2.95
N PRO A 36 -7.14 -9.85 -2.53
CA PRO A 36 -6.35 -9.03 -1.64
C PRO A 36 -6.27 -9.69 -0.26
N LYS A 37 -5.14 -9.47 0.42
CA LYS A 37 -5.01 -9.78 1.85
C LYS A 37 -5.75 -8.70 2.66
N PRO A 38 -6.27 -9.03 3.86
CA PRO A 38 -6.89 -8.03 4.72
C PRO A 38 -5.82 -7.06 5.23
N CYS A 39 -5.79 -5.86 4.65
CA CYS A 39 -4.79 -4.84 4.97
C CYS A 39 -4.92 -4.41 6.43
N MET A 40 -3.90 -4.69 7.25
CA MET A 40 -3.91 -4.44 8.70
C MET A 40 -5.11 -5.08 9.42
N ASP A 41 -5.59 -6.22 8.90
CA ASP A 41 -6.84 -6.91 9.31
C ASP A 41 -8.13 -6.07 9.16
N GLY A 42 -8.09 -4.99 8.37
CA GLY A 42 -9.23 -4.09 8.17
C GLY A 42 -8.96 -2.68 8.69
N TRP A 43 -9.49 -1.68 7.99
CA TRP A 43 -9.28 -0.26 8.30
C TRP A 43 -9.79 0.09 9.70
N GLY A 44 -8.88 0.59 10.55
CA GLY A 44 -9.23 0.98 11.92
C GLY A 44 -9.83 -0.16 12.74
N LYS A 45 -9.55 -1.43 12.42
CA LYS A 45 -10.10 -2.58 13.17
C LYS A 45 -9.21 -2.98 14.35
N ILE A 46 -7.89 -3.01 14.13
CA ILE A 46 -6.92 -3.43 15.18
C ILE A 46 -5.71 -2.50 15.32
N PHE A 47 -5.43 -1.63 14.34
CA PHE A 47 -4.23 -0.79 14.32
C PHE A 47 -4.54 0.69 14.44
N LEU A 48 -3.80 1.38 15.32
CA LEU A 48 -3.68 2.83 15.39
C LEU A 48 -2.19 3.17 15.42
N THR A 49 -1.75 4.03 14.50
CA THR A 49 -0.38 4.55 14.43
C THR A 49 -0.35 6.02 14.83
N VAL A 50 0.58 6.42 15.70
CA VAL A 50 0.81 7.84 16.01
C VAL A 50 2.08 8.29 15.31
N ALA A 51 1.95 9.23 14.37
CA ALA A 51 3.07 9.82 13.67
C ALA A 51 3.89 10.76 14.60
N PRO A 52 5.14 11.12 14.27
CA PRO A 52 5.97 12.00 15.11
C PRO A 52 5.34 13.38 15.37
N ASP A 53 4.54 13.88 14.42
CA ASP A 53 3.76 15.11 14.55
C ASP A 53 2.47 14.92 15.37
N GLY A 54 2.24 13.76 15.98
CA GLY A 54 1.09 13.43 16.82
C GLY A 54 -0.18 13.03 16.06
N THR A 55 -0.16 13.03 14.72
CA THR A 55 -1.34 12.60 13.95
C THR A 55 -1.59 11.11 14.13
N ALA A 56 -2.82 10.72 14.47
CA ALA A 56 -3.24 9.34 14.60
C ALA A 56 -3.77 8.81 13.26
N LEU A 57 -3.34 7.63 12.84
CA LEU A 57 -3.66 7.04 11.54
C LEU A 57 -4.15 5.58 11.71
N PRO A 58 -5.18 5.14 10.95
CA PRO A 58 -5.65 3.75 10.97
C PRO A 58 -4.68 2.77 10.28
N CYS A 59 -3.78 3.28 9.43
CA CYS A 59 -2.61 2.58 8.93
C CYS A 59 -1.53 3.60 8.53
N HIS A 60 -0.27 3.17 8.41
CA HIS A 60 0.83 4.10 8.10
C HIS A 60 0.64 4.82 6.75
N ALA A 61 0.12 4.13 5.73
CA ALA A 61 -0.08 4.70 4.39
C ALA A 61 -1.29 5.64 4.29
N ALA A 62 -2.18 5.68 5.30
CA ALA A 62 -3.37 6.53 5.30
C ALA A 62 -3.02 8.02 5.14
N ARG A 63 -1.83 8.45 5.57
CA ARG A 63 -1.33 9.82 5.42
C ARG A 63 -1.21 10.28 3.97
N GLN A 64 -1.16 9.37 3.01
CA GLN A 64 -1.10 9.69 1.57
C GLN A 64 -2.48 10.05 0.99
N MET A 65 -3.55 9.80 1.75
CA MET A 65 -4.92 10.03 1.31
C MET A 65 -5.36 11.46 1.64
N PRO A 66 -6.29 12.04 0.88
CA PRO A 66 -6.86 13.36 1.14
C PRO A 66 -7.90 13.31 2.27
N ILE A 67 -7.52 12.72 3.41
CA ILE A 67 -8.35 12.58 4.61
C ILE A 67 -7.67 13.34 5.73
N GLN A 68 -8.44 14.16 6.47
CA GLN A 68 -7.94 14.77 7.69
C GLN A 68 -8.02 13.80 8.86
N PHE A 69 -6.91 13.68 9.58
CA PHE A 69 -6.79 12.77 10.70
C PHE A 69 -6.58 13.55 12.01
N PRO A 70 -7.15 13.07 13.13
CA PRO A 70 -7.04 13.74 14.42
C PRO A 70 -5.62 13.67 15.00
N ASN A 71 -5.31 14.56 15.93
CA ASN A 71 -4.02 14.61 16.61
C ASN A 71 -4.17 14.26 18.09
N VAL A 72 -3.32 13.36 18.59
CA VAL A 72 -3.38 12.88 19.98
C VAL A 72 -3.07 13.95 21.02
N ARG A 73 -2.47 15.09 20.61
CA ARG A 73 -2.25 16.24 21.50
C ARG A 73 -3.54 17.01 21.82
N HIS A 74 -4.58 16.82 21.03
CA HIS A 74 -5.82 17.60 21.11
C HIS A 74 -7.08 16.73 21.22
N THR A 75 -6.97 15.43 20.94
CA THR A 75 -8.10 14.50 20.96
C THR A 75 -7.73 13.24 21.75
N PRO A 76 -8.54 12.80 22.74
CA PRO A 76 -8.32 11.55 23.45
C PRO A 76 -8.25 10.35 22.49
N LEU A 77 -7.38 9.38 22.78
CA LEU A 77 -7.21 8.19 21.92
C LEU A 77 -8.51 7.38 21.77
N SER A 78 -9.35 7.34 22.81
CA SER A 78 -10.68 6.72 22.76
C SER A 78 -11.53 7.35 21.66
N ASP A 79 -11.59 8.67 21.63
CA ASP A 79 -12.47 9.43 20.74
C ASP A 79 -11.93 9.36 19.31
N ILE A 80 -10.60 9.36 19.15
CA ILE A 80 -9.95 9.07 17.86
C ILE A 80 -10.38 7.70 17.34
N TRP A 81 -10.34 6.68 18.20
CA TRP A 81 -10.58 5.30 17.78
C TRP A 81 -12.04 5.00 17.51
N TYR A 82 -12.95 5.42 18.38
CA TYR A 82 -14.37 5.07 18.32
C TYR A 82 -15.19 6.09 17.55
N GLU A 83 -14.90 7.39 17.69
CA GLU A 83 -15.79 8.46 17.21
C GLU A 83 -15.28 9.16 15.95
N SER A 84 -13.98 9.10 15.64
CA SER A 84 -13.45 9.90 14.53
C SER A 84 -13.96 9.41 13.17
N ALA A 85 -14.41 10.36 12.35
CA ALA A 85 -14.87 10.08 10.99
C ALA A 85 -13.78 9.38 10.17
N SER A 86 -12.51 9.80 10.30
CA SER A 86 -11.39 9.21 9.56
C SER A 86 -11.11 7.74 9.90
N PHE A 87 -11.30 7.31 11.15
CA PHE A 87 -11.13 5.89 11.53
C PHE A 87 -12.36 5.06 11.17
N ASN A 88 -13.55 5.66 11.16
CA ASN A 88 -14.79 4.98 10.80
C ASN A 88 -15.09 4.97 9.29
N GLN A 89 -14.43 5.80 8.48
CA GLN A 89 -14.73 6.00 7.06
C GLN A 89 -14.77 4.71 6.23
N PHE A 90 -13.89 3.75 6.55
CA PHE A 90 -13.83 2.45 5.89
C PHE A 90 -13.95 1.28 6.87
N ARG A 91 -14.57 1.51 8.03
CA ARG A 91 -14.86 0.47 9.02
C ARG A 91 -16.21 -0.18 8.69
N GLY A 92 -16.32 -1.49 8.87
CA GLY A 92 -17.51 -2.25 8.45
C GLY A 92 -17.58 -2.44 6.93
N ASP A 93 -18.77 -2.70 6.40
CA ASP A 93 -19.02 -2.94 4.98
C ASP A 93 -20.00 -1.95 4.32
N ASP A 94 -20.63 -1.07 5.09
CA ASP A 94 -21.60 -0.07 4.58
C ASP A 94 -21.03 0.92 3.57
N TRP A 95 -19.71 1.16 3.62
CA TRP A 95 -19.01 2.05 2.67
C TRP A 95 -18.64 1.36 1.36
N MET A 96 -18.69 0.03 1.32
CA MET A 96 -18.19 -0.76 0.20
C MET A 96 -19.07 -0.55 -1.04
N PRO A 97 -18.48 -0.61 -2.25
CA PRO A 97 -19.27 -0.60 -3.48
C PRO A 97 -20.10 -1.88 -3.57
N ASP A 98 -21.23 -1.84 -4.29
CA ASP A 98 -22.21 -2.93 -4.39
C ASP A 98 -21.57 -4.31 -4.67
N MET A 99 -20.58 -4.35 -5.56
CA MET A 99 -19.86 -5.58 -5.92
C MET A 99 -19.07 -6.19 -4.75
N CYS A 100 -18.60 -5.37 -3.81
CA CYS A 100 -17.88 -5.80 -2.62
C CYS A 100 -18.85 -6.10 -1.48
N GLN A 101 -19.89 -5.28 -1.30
CA GLN A 101 -20.90 -5.45 -0.25
C GLN A 101 -21.70 -6.76 -0.43
N SER A 102 -21.89 -7.21 -1.67
CA SER A 102 -22.50 -8.50 -2.02
C SER A 102 -21.50 -9.67 -2.16
N CYS A 103 -20.19 -9.41 -2.02
CA CYS A 103 -19.16 -10.44 -2.19
C CYS A 103 -19.08 -11.34 -0.94
N PRO A 104 -19.01 -12.68 -1.10
CA PRO A 104 -18.83 -13.59 0.03
C PRO A 104 -17.49 -13.42 0.76
N ASP A 105 -16.50 -12.77 0.12
CA ASP A 105 -15.16 -12.57 0.68
C ASP A 105 -15.06 -11.29 1.55
N LYS A 106 -16.10 -10.45 1.63
CA LYS A 106 -16.03 -9.10 2.21
C LYS A 106 -15.59 -9.06 3.68
N GLU A 107 -15.99 -10.05 4.47
CA GLU A 107 -15.59 -10.17 5.89
C GLU A 107 -14.20 -10.79 6.06
N ARG A 108 -13.66 -11.39 4.99
CA ARG A 108 -12.32 -12.00 4.99
C ARG A 108 -11.26 -11.00 4.58
N ASP A 109 -11.50 -10.20 3.55
CA ASP A 109 -10.52 -9.29 2.97
C ASP A 109 -10.79 -7.80 3.22
N TYR A 110 -11.99 -7.45 3.70
CA TYR A 110 -12.42 -6.06 3.96
C TYR A 110 -12.30 -5.16 2.72
N GLY A 111 -12.46 -5.75 1.54
CA GLY A 111 -12.29 -5.10 0.23
C GLY A 111 -10.83 -4.89 -0.18
N GLY A 112 -9.85 -5.23 0.67
CA GLY A 112 -8.42 -5.01 0.46
C GLY A 112 -7.90 -3.65 0.97
N CYS A 113 -6.75 -3.19 0.48
CA CYS A 113 -6.08 -1.98 0.95
C CYS A 113 -6.69 -0.69 0.38
N ARG A 114 -7.25 0.16 1.27
CA ARG A 114 -7.85 1.47 0.88
C ARG A 114 -6.82 2.44 0.30
N CYS A 115 -5.61 2.46 0.87
CA CYS A 115 -4.53 3.32 0.38
C CYS A 115 -4.10 2.92 -1.03
N GLN A 116 -4.03 1.61 -1.30
CA GLN A 116 -3.68 1.12 -2.64
C GLN A 116 -4.78 1.41 -3.65
N ALA A 117 -6.05 1.15 -3.29
CA ALA A 117 -7.19 1.50 -4.12
C ALA A 117 -7.15 2.99 -4.51
N PHE A 118 -6.90 3.88 -3.56
CA PHE A 118 -6.72 5.30 -3.83
C PHE A 118 -5.53 5.60 -4.74
N MET A 119 -4.34 5.07 -4.43
CA MET A 119 -3.11 5.38 -5.18
C MET A 119 -3.16 4.89 -6.63
N LEU A 120 -3.88 3.80 -6.91
CA LEU A 120 -3.99 3.24 -8.26
C LEU A 120 -5.19 3.78 -9.04
N THR A 121 -6.33 3.99 -8.37
CA THR A 121 -7.60 4.32 -9.06
C THR A 121 -8.04 5.77 -8.86
N GLY A 122 -7.44 6.47 -7.89
CA GLY A 122 -7.84 7.82 -7.47
C GLY A 122 -8.97 7.86 -6.43
N ASP A 123 -9.59 6.72 -6.11
CA ASP A 123 -10.67 6.63 -5.10
C ASP A 123 -10.45 5.42 -4.17
N ALA A 124 -10.47 5.65 -2.86
CA ALA A 124 -10.32 4.61 -1.85
C ALA A 124 -11.57 3.75 -1.65
N LYS A 125 -12.74 4.18 -2.15
CA LYS A 125 -13.96 3.38 -2.12
C LYS A 125 -13.92 2.24 -3.14
N ASN A 126 -13.10 2.34 -4.17
CA ASN A 126 -12.97 1.27 -5.15
C ASN A 126 -12.47 -0.03 -4.52
N ALA A 127 -12.87 -1.17 -5.11
CA ALA A 127 -12.29 -2.46 -4.79
C ALA A 127 -10.77 -2.41 -5.02
N ASP A 128 -9.99 -3.01 -4.11
CA ASP A 128 -8.53 -3.08 -4.29
C ASP A 128 -8.22 -3.70 -5.67
N PRO A 129 -7.44 -3.02 -6.54
CA PRO A 129 -7.12 -3.54 -7.87
C PRO A 129 -6.43 -4.91 -7.88
N VAL A 130 -5.83 -5.35 -6.77
CA VAL A 130 -5.30 -6.73 -6.66
C VAL A 130 -6.41 -7.78 -6.78
N CYS A 131 -7.63 -7.45 -6.37
CA CYS A 131 -8.77 -8.35 -6.55
C CYS A 131 -9.05 -8.54 -8.05
N GLY A 132 -8.99 -9.78 -8.54
CA GLY A 132 -9.32 -10.10 -9.93
C GLY A 132 -10.78 -9.80 -10.34
N LYS A 133 -11.66 -9.49 -9.38
CA LYS A 133 -13.03 -9.01 -9.65
C LYS A 133 -13.10 -7.49 -9.84
N SER A 134 -12.06 -6.74 -9.48
CA SER A 134 -12.03 -5.28 -9.57
C SER A 134 -12.08 -4.84 -11.03
N PRO A 135 -12.90 -3.83 -11.40
CA PRO A 135 -12.86 -3.25 -12.74
C PRO A 135 -11.51 -2.58 -13.05
N TYR A 136 -10.69 -2.33 -12.02
CA TYR A 136 -9.36 -1.75 -12.14
C TYR A 136 -8.22 -2.78 -12.12
N HIS A 137 -8.51 -4.09 -12.18
CA HIS A 137 -7.49 -5.14 -12.12
C HIS A 137 -6.43 -5.01 -13.21
N TYR A 138 -6.80 -4.48 -14.38
CA TYR A 138 -5.89 -4.23 -15.50
C TYR A 138 -4.68 -3.37 -15.09
N LEU A 139 -4.80 -2.46 -14.11
CA LEU A 139 -3.67 -1.66 -13.61
C LEU A 139 -2.59 -2.54 -12.96
N ILE A 140 -2.98 -3.63 -12.32
CA ILE A 140 -2.05 -4.60 -11.73
C ILE A 140 -1.39 -5.42 -12.84
N GLU A 141 -2.14 -5.83 -13.85
CA GLU A 141 -1.61 -6.55 -15.01
C GLU A 141 -0.59 -5.69 -15.78
N GLU A 142 -0.91 -4.42 -16.04
CA GLU A 142 0.01 -3.45 -16.65
C GLU A 142 1.26 -3.25 -15.79
N ALA A 143 1.11 -3.11 -14.48
CA ALA A 143 2.26 -2.98 -13.56
C ALA A 143 3.17 -4.22 -13.60
N ARG A 144 2.59 -5.42 -13.67
CA ARG A 144 3.35 -6.67 -13.84
C ARG A 144 4.11 -6.68 -15.16
N ILE A 145 3.46 -6.33 -16.27
CA ILE A 145 4.11 -6.27 -17.60
C ILE A 145 5.27 -5.26 -17.59
N ASN A 146 5.04 -4.07 -17.04
CA ASN A 146 6.05 -3.02 -16.95
C ASN A 146 7.26 -3.45 -16.10
N SER A 147 7.04 -4.29 -15.07
CA SER A 147 8.11 -4.79 -14.20
C SER A 147 9.07 -5.78 -14.88
N GLU A 148 8.65 -6.41 -15.97
CA GLU A 148 9.50 -7.33 -16.75
C GLU A 148 10.50 -6.57 -17.65
N THR A 149 10.36 -5.24 -17.78
CA THR A 149 11.31 -4.41 -18.53
C THR A 149 12.50 -4.05 -17.63
N PRO A 150 13.72 -4.55 -17.92
CA PRO A 150 14.89 -4.26 -17.09
C PRO A 150 15.27 -2.80 -17.19
N VAL A 151 15.49 -2.15 -16.04
CA VAL A 151 16.10 -0.82 -15.98
C VAL A 151 17.63 -1.00 -15.85
N PRO A 152 18.45 -0.32 -16.68
CA PRO A 152 19.90 -0.38 -16.57
C PRO A 152 20.39 -0.02 -15.15
N PHE A 153 21.44 -0.69 -14.69
CA PHE A 153 21.95 -0.48 -13.33
C PHE A 153 22.41 0.97 -13.10
N GLU A 154 22.91 1.63 -14.15
CA GLU A 154 23.36 3.02 -14.17
C GLU A 154 22.22 4.01 -13.91
N GLU A 155 20.99 3.62 -14.23
CA GLU A 155 19.78 4.40 -14.00
C GLU A 155 19.21 4.18 -12.59
N LEU A 156 19.58 3.10 -11.91
CA LEU A 156 19.16 2.84 -10.54
C LEU A 156 19.78 3.86 -9.57
N ARG A 157 18.91 4.54 -8.82
CA ARG A 157 19.31 5.45 -7.75
C ARG A 157 19.12 4.80 -6.40
N PHE A 158 20.23 4.37 -5.80
CA PHE A 158 20.22 3.83 -4.44
C PHE A 158 19.78 4.87 -3.42
N ARG A 159 18.91 4.48 -2.49
CA ARG A 159 18.53 5.30 -1.35
C ARG A 159 19.68 5.32 -0.33
N ASN A 160 20.51 6.36 -0.40
CA ASN A 160 21.60 6.61 0.56
C ASN A 160 21.66 8.11 0.92
N PRO A 161 22.31 8.49 2.05
CA PRO A 161 22.32 9.88 2.50
C PRO A 161 22.83 10.89 1.47
N LYS A 162 23.82 10.51 0.65
CA LYS A 162 24.39 11.37 -0.41
C LYS A 162 23.35 11.65 -1.51
N ASN A 163 22.71 10.60 -2.01
CA ASN A 163 21.67 10.71 -3.03
C ASN A 163 20.45 11.45 -2.49
N SER A 164 20.01 11.15 -1.26
CA SER A 164 18.90 11.86 -0.61
C SER A 164 19.18 13.35 -0.46
N LYS A 165 20.35 13.77 0.05
CA LYS A 165 20.72 15.19 0.16
C LYS A 165 20.78 15.88 -1.21
N SER A 166 21.35 15.22 -2.21
CA SER A 166 21.43 15.75 -3.58
C SER A 166 20.03 16.01 -4.18
N LEU A 167 19.08 15.09 -3.95
CA LEU A 167 17.71 15.21 -4.42
C LEU A 167 16.87 16.20 -3.60
N SER A 168 17.09 16.30 -2.29
CA SER A 168 16.40 17.28 -1.44
C SER A 168 16.88 18.71 -1.71
N ASN A 169 18.16 18.91 -2.04
CA ASN A 169 18.73 20.22 -2.34
C ASN A 169 18.44 20.68 -3.77
N LYS A 170 18.23 19.75 -4.70
CA LYS A 170 17.68 20.06 -6.02
C LYS A 170 16.17 20.18 -5.88
N GLN A 171 15.69 21.40 -5.66
CA GLN A 171 14.27 21.74 -5.71
C GLN A 171 13.60 20.95 -6.84
N LEU A 172 12.61 20.15 -6.47
CA LEU A 172 11.86 19.24 -7.35
C LEU A 172 11.44 20.00 -8.62
N ASN A 173 11.99 19.63 -9.78
CA ASN A 173 11.31 19.91 -11.04
C ASN A 173 9.97 19.15 -10.94
N LYS A 174 8.89 19.90 -10.64
CA LYS A 174 7.54 19.36 -10.45
C LYS A 174 7.09 18.51 -11.64
N ASP A 175 7.67 18.73 -12.81
CA ASP A 175 7.36 18.06 -14.08
C ASP A 175 7.90 16.62 -14.19
N LYS A 176 8.74 16.15 -13.24
CA LYS A 176 9.29 14.77 -13.23
C LYS A 176 8.92 13.94 -12.00
N LEU A 177 8.08 14.47 -11.13
CA LEU A 177 7.41 13.64 -10.12
C LEU A 177 6.40 12.75 -10.84
N ILE A 178 6.26 11.49 -10.41
CA ILE A 178 5.07 10.70 -10.74
C ILE A 178 3.87 11.62 -10.46
N PRO A 179 2.98 11.89 -11.43
CA PRO A 179 1.96 12.90 -11.28
C PRO A 179 1.02 12.50 -10.12
N THR A 180 1.28 13.02 -8.94
CA THR A 180 0.25 13.15 -7.91
C THR A 180 -0.71 14.19 -8.45
N ARG A 181 -1.83 13.75 -9.03
CA ARG A 181 -2.96 14.63 -9.29
C ARG A 181 -3.28 15.31 -7.95
N MET A 182 -3.03 16.62 -7.88
CA MET A 182 -3.63 17.42 -6.82
C MET A 182 -5.13 17.37 -7.09
N VAL A 183 -5.85 16.58 -6.30
CA VAL A 183 -7.32 16.61 -6.30
C VAL A 183 -7.69 17.91 -5.58
N THR A 184 -7.88 18.98 -6.34
CA THR A 184 -8.58 20.17 -5.87
C THR A 184 -10.05 19.78 -5.74
N GLY A 185 -10.43 19.28 -4.57
CA GLY A 185 -11.83 19.24 -4.18
C GLY A 185 -12.26 20.66 -3.88
N GLU A 186 -13.01 21.28 -4.79
CA GLU A 186 -13.92 22.35 -4.40
C GLU A 186 -15.00 21.73 -3.50
N ILE A 187 -15.31 22.46 -2.43
CA ILE A 187 -16.25 22.11 -1.35
C ILE A 187 -17.66 22.01 -1.89
#